data_AF-A0A7S1PMJ1-F1
#
_entry.id   AF-A0A7S1PMJ1-F1
#
_cell.length_a   1.000
_cell.length_b   1.000
_cell.length_c   1.000
_cell.angle_alpha   90.00
_cell.angle_beta   90.00
_cell.angle_gamma   90.00
#
_symmetry.space_group_name_H-M   'P 1'
#
loop_
_entity.id
_entity.type
_entity.pdbx_description
1 polymer ?
#
loop_
_entity_poly.entity_id
_entity_poly.type
_entity_poly.pdbx_seq_one_letter_code
_entity_poly.pdbx_strand_id
1 'polypeptide(L)'
;VVRVNTGGPVPEGADAVVQVEDTELLATTEVADGAKEESRIRVNSKVAPGHDIRPIGCDMQPGGVAVKAGAVMNAPEIGLALSVGARRVSVLQKPTVAVISTGDELSDEITSSGAPPEGKIYDSNRGMLLAAAAENASKVVDGGIARDNMADTRRVLEKAFEAADVIISTGGVSMGEVDCVKRCLIDMGAEIHFGRVNMKPGKPTTFATLNGKIFFALPGNPVSAMVCFHVFATPAVRKLRGVAPLGLPTVKATVSHDVRLDRERPEYH
;
A
#
# COMPACT_ATOMS: atom_id res chain seq x y z
N VAL A 1 2.40 54.33 6.43
CA VAL A 1 2.42 53.14 5.54
C VAL A 1 2.67 51.94 6.43
N VAL A 2 2.02 50.80 6.20
CA VAL A 2 2.33 49.58 6.97
C VAL A 2 2.86 48.55 5.99
N ARG A 3 4.09 48.10 6.23
CA ARG A 3 4.71 47.03 5.45
C ARG A 3 4.20 45.69 5.96
N VAL A 4 3.74 44.85 5.05
CA VAL A 4 3.36 43.47 5.33
C VAL A 4 4.23 42.54 4.50
N ASN A 5 4.67 41.44 5.11
CA ASN A 5 5.34 40.36 4.39
C ASN A 5 4.31 39.27 4.05
N THR A 6 4.59 38.47 3.03
CA THR A 6 3.74 37.32 2.66
C THR A 6 3.52 36.40 3.86
N GLY A 7 2.26 36.11 4.17
CA GLY A 7 1.85 35.31 5.33
C GLY A 7 1.69 36.10 6.64
N GLY A 8 2.04 37.39 6.64
CA GLY A 8 1.77 38.30 7.76
C GLY A 8 0.28 38.67 7.86
N PRO A 9 -0.22 38.98 9.08
CA PRO A 9 -1.59 39.43 9.27
C PRO A 9 -1.80 40.81 8.62
N VAL A 10 -2.96 41.00 7.98
CA VAL A 10 -3.37 42.29 7.43
C VAL A 10 -3.76 43.22 8.59
N PRO A 11 -3.24 44.45 8.68
CA PRO A 11 -3.58 45.41 9.73
C PRO A 11 -5.07 45.76 9.75
N GLU A 12 -5.59 46.07 10.94
CA GLU A 12 -6.98 46.49 11.09
C GLU A 12 -7.28 47.74 10.24
N GLY A 13 -8.38 47.69 9.49
CA GLY A 13 -8.82 48.76 8.60
C GLY A 13 -8.21 48.76 7.20
N ALA A 14 -7.19 47.93 6.92
CA ALA A 14 -6.68 47.75 5.56
C ALA A 14 -7.59 46.78 4.77
N ASP A 15 -7.92 47.13 3.53
CA ASP A 15 -8.81 46.36 2.65
C ASP A 15 -8.12 45.85 1.38
N ALA A 16 -6.84 46.16 1.16
CA ALA A 16 -6.01 45.60 0.08
C ALA A 16 -4.52 45.60 0.43
N VAL A 17 -3.76 44.71 -0.21
CA VAL A 17 -2.29 44.67 -0.17
C VAL A 17 -1.75 44.95 -1.56
N VAL A 18 -0.66 45.69 -1.65
CA VAL A 18 0.03 46.00 -2.92
C VAL A 18 1.43 45.41 -2.85
N GLN A 19 1.81 44.68 -3.90
CA GLN A 19 3.15 44.11 -4.03
C GLN A 19 4.19 45.23 -4.07
N VAL A 20 5.36 45.02 -3.44
CA VAL A 20 6.39 46.08 -3.32
C VAL A 20 6.88 46.55 -4.70
N GLU A 21 6.87 45.65 -5.67
CA GLU A 21 7.19 45.85 -7.08
C GLU A 21 6.30 46.92 -7.74
N ASP A 22 5.07 47.11 -7.26
CA ASP A 22 4.12 48.12 -7.74
C ASP A 22 4.13 49.41 -6.90
N THR A 23 5.17 49.59 -6.06
CA THR A 23 5.34 50.77 -5.20
C THR A 23 6.68 51.45 -5.41
N GLU A 24 6.73 52.75 -5.12
CA GLU A 24 7.96 53.55 -5.11
C GLU A 24 8.12 54.24 -3.76
N LEU A 25 9.27 54.07 -3.11
CA LEU A 25 9.59 54.70 -1.84
C LEU A 25 9.86 56.19 -2.03
N LEU A 26 9.10 57.05 -1.33
CA LEU A 26 9.24 58.51 -1.42
C LEU A 26 9.95 59.11 -0.20
N ALA A 27 9.76 58.54 0.99
CA ALA A 27 10.37 59.03 2.21
C ALA A 27 10.50 57.92 3.27
N THR A 28 11.50 58.08 4.14
CA THR A 28 11.71 57.24 5.33
C THR A 28 11.72 58.10 6.58
N THR A 29 11.46 57.48 7.74
CA THR A 29 11.58 58.11 9.06
C THR A 29 12.49 57.24 9.92
N GLU A 30 13.35 57.89 10.73
CA GLU A 30 14.18 57.19 11.70
C GLU A 30 13.29 56.68 12.85
N VAL A 31 13.48 55.40 13.17
CA VAL A 31 12.88 54.72 14.32
C VAL A 31 13.97 54.32 15.31
N ALA A 32 13.59 53.70 16.43
CA ALA A 32 14.52 53.30 17.48
C ALA A 32 15.72 52.50 16.94
N ASP A 33 16.87 52.63 17.61
CA ASP A 33 18.14 51.97 17.28
C ASP A 33 18.72 52.32 15.89
N GLY A 34 18.34 53.48 15.32
CA GLY A 34 18.90 53.99 14.06
C GLY A 34 18.37 53.28 12.80
N ALA A 35 17.34 52.44 12.95
CA ALA A 35 16.64 51.85 11.82
C ALA A 35 15.78 52.91 11.10
N LYS A 36 15.52 52.68 9.80
CA LYS A 36 14.67 53.55 8.97
C LYS A 36 13.47 52.76 8.48
N GLU A 37 12.28 53.31 8.66
CA GLU A 37 11.03 52.74 8.17
C GLU A 37 10.40 53.60 7.08
N GLU A 38 9.64 52.98 6.18
CA GLU A 38 8.95 53.68 5.10
C GLU A 38 7.83 54.57 5.67
N SER A 39 8.00 55.89 5.55
CA SER A 39 6.98 56.85 6.00
C SER A 39 6.03 57.25 4.88
N ARG A 40 6.50 57.23 3.62
CA ARG A 40 5.70 57.56 2.44
C ARG A 40 6.09 56.74 1.22
N ILE A 41 5.08 56.19 0.54
CA ILE A 41 5.23 55.48 -0.73
C ILE A 41 4.28 56.08 -1.78
N ARG A 42 4.58 55.86 -3.06
CA ARG A 42 3.67 55.99 -4.20
C ARG A 42 3.24 54.60 -4.63
N VAL A 43 1.95 54.41 -4.83
CA VAL A 43 1.40 53.19 -5.42
C VAL A 43 1.19 53.45 -6.91
N ASN A 44 1.79 52.61 -7.76
CA ASN A 44 1.82 52.81 -9.21
C ASN A 44 0.69 52.06 -9.95
N SER A 45 -0.14 51.31 -9.21
CA SER A 45 -1.23 50.49 -9.74
C SER A 45 -2.60 50.91 -9.17
N LYS A 46 -3.67 50.54 -9.89
CA LYS A 46 -5.04 50.61 -9.35
C LYS A 46 -5.33 49.33 -8.58
N VAL A 47 -5.82 49.44 -7.36
CA VAL A 47 -6.01 48.31 -6.44
C VAL A 47 -7.48 48.21 -6.05
N ALA A 48 -8.04 47.01 -6.15
CA ALA A 48 -9.42 46.74 -5.74
C ALA A 48 -9.45 46.21 -4.29
N PRO A 49 -10.56 46.39 -3.55
CA PRO A 49 -10.75 45.75 -2.26
C PRO A 49 -10.58 44.22 -2.35
N GLY A 50 -9.87 43.65 -1.39
CA GLY A 50 -9.51 42.23 -1.30
C GLY A 50 -8.27 41.82 -2.09
N HIS A 51 -7.64 42.71 -2.85
CA HIS A 51 -6.45 42.37 -3.63
C HIS A 51 -5.29 41.91 -2.74
N ASP A 52 -4.70 40.77 -3.09
CA ASP A 52 -3.63 40.07 -2.35
C ASP A 52 -3.89 39.85 -0.85
N ILE A 53 -5.17 39.84 -0.45
CA ILE A 53 -5.60 39.41 0.87
C ILE A 53 -6.16 38.00 0.77
N ARG A 54 -5.70 37.11 1.65
CA ARG A 54 -6.30 35.78 1.87
C ARG A 54 -7.28 35.85 3.04
N PRO A 55 -8.60 35.83 2.80
CA PRO A 55 -9.58 35.88 3.89
C PRO A 55 -9.44 34.69 4.83
N ILE A 56 -9.89 34.88 6.08
CA ILE A 56 -9.90 33.80 7.08
C ILE A 56 -10.67 32.59 6.52
N GLY A 57 -10.00 31.44 6.51
CA GLY A 57 -10.56 30.17 6.06
C GLY A 57 -10.70 30.02 4.55
N CYS A 58 -10.04 30.84 3.73
CA CYS A 58 -10.10 30.71 2.26
C CYS A 58 -9.55 29.35 1.77
N ASP A 59 -8.52 28.82 2.44
CA ASP A 59 -7.94 27.51 2.12
C ASP A 59 -8.69 26.37 2.85
N MET A 60 -9.13 26.61 4.08
CA MET A 60 -9.94 25.66 4.86
C MET A 60 -10.76 26.36 5.94
N GLN A 61 -12.06 26.09 5.97
CA GLN A 61 -12.96 26.62 6.98
C GLN A 61 -12.81 25.86 8.33
N PRO A 62 -12.97 26.55 9.47
CA PRO A 62 -13.09 25.88 10.77
C PRO A 62 -14.17 24.79 10.76
N GLY A 63 -13.86 23.63 11.34
CA GLY A 63 -14.75 22.46 11.33
C GLY A 63 -14.75 21.66 10.02
N GLY A 64 -14.00 22.10 9.00
CA GLY A 64 -13.79 21.34 7.77
C GLY A 64 -12.98 20.06 8.00
N VAL A 65 -13.13 19.10 7.10
CA VAL A 65 -12.35 17.85 7.12
C VAL A 65 -11.01 18.09 6.43
N ALA A 66 -9.94 18.07 7.21
CA ALA A 66 -8.58 18.19 6.68
C ALA A 66 -8.17 16.95 5.88
N VAL A 67 -8.19 15.78 6.53
CA VAL A 67 -7.87 14.50 5.88
C VAL A 67 -9.08 13.58 5.99
N LYS A 68 -9.55 13.05 4.86
CA LYS A 68 -10.69 12.13 4.82
C LYS A 68 -10.29 10.75 5.34
N ALA A 69 -11.20 10.09 6.08
CA ALA A 69 -11.02 8.69 6.45
C ALA A 69 -10.85 7.81 5.20
N GLY A 70 -9.89 6.88 5.24
CA GLY A 70 -9.51 6.04 4.10
C GLY A 70 -8.46 6.66 3.17
N ALA A 71 -8.06 7.93 3.39
CA ALA A 71 -6.92 8.51 2.68
C ALA A 71 -5.62 7.80 3.10
N VAL A 72 -4.73 7.61 2.12
CA VAL A 72 -3.36 7.13 2.38
C VAL A 72 -2.55 8.31 2.89
N MET A 73 -1.95 8.19 4.07
CA MET A 73 -1.11 9.24 4.67
C MET A 73 0.23 9.38 3.94
N ASN A 74 0.24 10.07 2.79
CA ASN A 74 1.45 10.45 2.08
C ASN A 74 1.88 11.88 2.48
N ALA A 75 2.91 12.44 1.85
CA ALA A 75 3.50 13.72 2.27
C ALA A 75 2.46 14.87 2.33
N PRO A 76 1.63 15.11 1.28
CA PRO A 76 0.47 15.99 1.33
C PRO A 76 -0.46 15.81 2.54
N GLU A 77 -0.99 14.61 2.80
CA GLU A 77 -1.93 14.41 3.91
C GLU A 77 -1.26 14.60 5.27
N ILE A 78 0.02 14.25 5.39
CA ILE A 78 0.81 14.53 6.59
C ILE A 78 0.96 16.04 6.80
N GLY A 79 1.31 16.79 5.75
CA GLY A 79 1.41 18.24 5.80
C GLY A 79 0.09 18.91 6.18
N LEU A 80 -1.02 18.42 5.62
CA LEU A 80 -2.35 18.92 5.91
C LEU A 80 -2.77 18.63 7.36
N ALA A 81 -2.52 17.41 7.87
CA ALA A 81 -2.77 17.06 9.26
C ALA A 81 -1.96 17.95 10.22
N LEU A 82 -0.68 18.19 9.92
CA LEU A 82 0.17 19.07 10.71
C LEU A 82 -0.29 20.53 10.66
N SER A 83 -0.77 21.01 9.51
CA SER A 83 -1.25 22.40 9.34
C SER A 83 -2.43 22.75 10.25
N VAL A 84 -3.23 21.76 10.64
CA VAL A 84 -4.35 21.91 11.59
C VAL A 84 -3.96 21.55 13.03
N GLY A 85 -2.66 21.35 13.30
CA GLY A 85 -2.14 21.04 14.63
C GLY A 85 -2.29 19.58 15.06
N ALA A 86 -2.68 18.67 14.17
CA ALA A 86 -2.82 17.25 14.52
C ALA A 86 -1.44 16.60 14.73
N ARG A 87 -1.19 16.13 15.96
CA ARG A 87 0.07 15.43 16.32
C ARG A 87 -0.03 13.91 16.26
N ARG A 88 -1.26 13.38 16.29
CA ARG A 88 -1.55 11.95 16.20
C ARG A 88 -2.81 11.78 15.35
N VAL A 89 -2.79 10.76 14.50
CA VAL A 89 -3.92 10.36 13.67
C VAL A 89 -4.19 8.88 13.87
N SER A 90 -5.47 8.49 13.85
CA SER A 90 -5.85 7.08 13.89
C SER A 90 -5.73 6.50 12.48
N VAL A 91 -5.00 5.39 12.36
CA VAL A 91 -4.78 4.71 11.08
C VAL A 91 -5.13 3.23 11.21
N LEU A 92 -5.49 2.61 10.08
CA LEU A 92 -5.56 1.15 10.01
C LEU A 92 -4.14 0.58 10.02
N GLN A 93 -3.92 -0.46 10.82
CA GLN A 93 -2.66 -1.19 10.77
C GLN A 93 -2.59 -2.00 9.48
N LYS A 94 -1.42 -2.00 8.83
CA LYS A 94 -1.22 -2.91 7.70
C LYS A 94 -1.10 -4.35 8.24
N PRO A 95 -1.66 -5.35 7.54
CA PRO A 95 -1.59 -6.73 8.00
C PRO A 95 -0.16 -7.26 7.90
N THR A 96 0.16 -8.23 8.76
CA THR A 96 1.35 -9.07 8.64
C THR A 96 1.05 -10.22 7.68
N VAL A 97 1.97 -10.50 6.76
CA VAL A 97 1.83 -11.58 5.77
C VAL A 97 2.91 -12.64 6.01
N ALA A 98 2.53 -13.91 6.16
CA ALA A 98 3.45 -15.04 6.18
C ALA A 98 3.44 -15.77 4.84
N VAL A 99 4.63 -16.17 4.36
CA VAL A 99 4.78 -16.96 3.13
C VAL A 99 5.47 -18.27 3.46
N ILE A 100 4.88 -19.38 3.00
CA ILE A 100 5.39 -20.74 3.17
C ILE A 100 5.47 -21.39 1.78
N SER A 101 6.46 -22.25 1.57
CA SER A 101 6.43 -23.22 0.46
C SER A 101 6.29 -24.63 1.00
N THR A 102 5.68 -25.51 0.21
CA THR A 102 5.53 -26.93 0.56
C THR A 102 6.00 -27.78 -0.60
N GLY A 103 6.83 -28.77 -0.32
CA GLY A 103 7.30 -29.69 -1.33
C GLY A 103 8.59 -30.38 -0.91
N ASP A 104 8.60 -31.71 -1.01
CA ASP A 104 9.82 -32.46 -0.76
C ASP A 104 10.86 -32.23 -1.85
N GLU A 105 10.49 -31.82 -3.06
CA GLU A 105 11.41 -31.44 -4.14
C GLU A 105 12.16 -30.13 -3.87
N LEU A 106 11.72 -29.33 -2.91
CA LEU A 106 12.30 -28.01 -2.68
C LEU A 106 13.60 -28.07 -1.88
N SER A 107 14.57 -27.26 -2.33
CA SER A 107 15.83 -26.95 -1.68
C SER A 107 15.84 -25.49 -1.30
N ASP A 108 16.23 -25.19 -0.07
CA ASP A 108 16.29 -23.82 0.43
C ASP A 108 17.53 -23.11 -0.11
N GLU A 109 17.31 -22.08 -0.93
CA GLU A 109 18.33 -21.19 -1.50
C GLU A 109 19.11 -20.41 -0.44
N ILE A 110 18.54 -20.20 0.75
CA ILE A 110 19.17 -19.41 1.82
C ILE A 110 20.26 -20.22 2.54
N THR A 111 20.12 -21.55 2.59
CA THR A 111 21.01 -22.43 3.36
C THR A 111 21.91 -23.29 2.48
N SER A 112 21.62 -23.39 1.18
CA SER A 112 22.35 -24.25 0.25
C SER A 112 23.32 -23.44 -0.62
N SER A 113 24.62 -23.69 -0.49
CA SER A 113 25.64 -23.15 -1.40
C SER A 113 25.84 -24.09 -2.60
N GLY A 114 25.71 -23.57 -3.83
CA GLY A 114 25.89 -24.37 -5.05
C GLY A 114 24.61 -25.05 -5.52
N ALA A 115 24.70 -25.77 -6.65
CA ALA A 115 23.56 -26.38 -7.36
C ALA A 115 22.69 -27.26 -6.43
N PRO A 116 21.36 -27.34 -6.66
CA PRO A 116 20.49 -28.16 -5.83
C PRO A 116 20.85 -29.64 -6.01
N PRO A 117 20.66 -30.48 -4.97
CA PRO A 117 20.84 -31.92 -5.09
C PRO A 117 20.00 -32.51 -6.23
N GLU A 118 20.39 -33.70 -6.72
CA GLU A 118 19.63 -34.40 -7.75
C GLU A 118 18.16 -34.61 -7.31
N GLY A 119 17.22 -34.30 -8.22
CA GLY A 119 15.79 -34.36 -7.94
C GLY A 119 15.25 -33.21 -7.08
N LYS A 120 16.07 -32.20 -6.75
CA LYS A 120 15.64 -30.99 -6.05
C LYS A 120 15.68 -29.76 -6.97
N ILE A 121 14.84 -28.79 -6.64
CA ILE A 121 14.81 -27.45 -7.26
C ILE A 121 14.84 -26.38 -6.18
N TYR A 122 15.33 -25.18 -6.50
CA TYR A 122 15.29 -24.08 -5.55
C TYR A 122 13.87 -23.54 -5.36
N ASP A 123 13.58 -23.07 -4.15
CA ASP A 123 12.31 -22.45 -3.81
C ASP A 123 12.25 -20.99 -4.27
N SER A 124 12.02 -20.81 -5.57
CA SER A 124 11.85 -19.48 -6.16
C SER A 124 10.57 -18.76 -5.71
N ASN A 125 9.51 -19.50 -5.36
CA ASN A 125 8.20 -18.93 -5.06
C ASN A 125 8.21 -18.14 -3.76
N ARG A 126 8.82 -18.69 -2.71
CA ARG A 126 8.83 -18.05 -1.39
C ARG A 126 9.53 -16.69 -1.43
N GLY A 127 10.74 -16.64 -1.99
CA GLY A 127 11.46 -15.37 -2.17
C GLY A 127 10.68 -14.36 -3.02
N MET A 128 10.10 -14.80 -4.14
CA MET A 128 9.28 -13.95 -5.02
C MET A 128 8.06 -13.38 -4.29
N LEU A 129 7.32 -14.20 -3.55
CA LEU A 129 6.09 -13.79 -2.87
C LEU A 129 6.36 -12.97 -1.61
N LEU A 130 7.46 -13.21 -0.90
CA LEU A 130 7.92 -12.35 0.20
C LEU A 130 8.21 -10.94 -0.32
N ALA A 131 8.92 -10.83 -1.44
CA ALA A 131 9.21 -9.55 -2.08
C ALA A 131 7.92 -8.84 -2.53
N ALA A 132 7.01 -9.55 -3.22
CA ALA A 132 5.74 -8.98 -3.68
C ALA A 132 4.82 -8.55 -2.51
N ALA A 133 4.80 -9.31 -1.42
CA ALA A 133 4.03 -8.99 -0.22
C ALA A 133 4.57 -7.76 0.51
N ALA A 134 5.89 -7.53 0.51
CA ALA A 134 6.52 -6.40 1.19
C ALA A 134 6.06 -5.03 0.69
N GLU A 135 5.61 -4.92 -0.56
CA GLU A 135 5.02 -3.69 -1.11
C GLU A 135 3.75 -3.26 -0.38
N ASN A 136 2.99 -4.22 0.15
CA ASN A 136 1.69 -3.95 0.72
C ASN A 136 1.57 -4.30 2.21
N ALA A 137 2.35 -5.22 2.75
CA ALA A 137 2.30 -5.61 4.16
C ALA A 137 2.95 -4.58 5.10
N SER A 138 2.66 -4.65 6.41
CA SER A 138 3.51 -3.99 7.43
C SER A 138 4.80 -4.77 7.65
N LYS A 139 4.66 -6.08 7.67
CA LYS A 139 5.72 -7.05 7.95
C LYS A 139 5.47 -8.28 7.11
N VAL A 140 6.53 -8.83 6.55
CA VAL A 140 6.54 -10.15 5.92
C VAL A 140 7.27 -11.13 6.82
N VAL A 141 6.73 -12.34 6.94
CA VAL A 141 7.30 -13.43 7.73
C VAL A 141 7.63 -14.57 6.79
N ASP A 142 8.90 -14.95 6.75
CA ASP A 142 9.35 -16.15 6.06
C ASP A 142 9.00 -17.38 6.93
N GLY A 143 8.06 -18.19 6.47
CA GLY A 143 7.63 -19.43 7.12
C GLY A 143 8.48 -20.64 6.73
N GLY A 144 9.41 -20.48 5.79
CA GLY A 144 10.28 -21.54 5.28
C GLY A 144 9.56 -22.55 4.39
N ILE A 145 10.17 -23.73 4.28
CA ILE A 145 9.68 -24.87 3.51
C ILE A 145 9.12 -25.91 4.47
N ALA A 146 7.86 -26.31 4.27
CA ALA A 146 7.27 -27.49 4.90
C ALA A 146 7.49 -28.73 4.03
N ARG A 147 7.83 -29.85 4.66
CA ARG A 147 7.89 -31.17 4.03
C ARG A 147 6.49 -31.72 3.78
N ASP A 148 6.37 -32.63 2.81
CA ASP A 148 5.09 -33.23 2.39
C ASP A 148 4.58 -34.32 3.36
N ASN A 149 4.54 -33.99 4.65
CA ASN A 149 3.96 -34.81 5.70
C ASN A 149 3.11 -33.97 6.66
N MET A 150 2.09 -34.60 7.24
CA MET A 150 1.10 -33.95 8.11
C MET A 150 1.74 -33.24 9.31
N ALA A 151 2.71 -33.87 9.97
CA ALA A 151 3.30 -33.32 11.19
C ALA A 151 4.07 -32.01 10.93
N ASP A 152 4.90 -32.00 9.88
CA ASP A 152 5.69 -30.82 9.55
C ASP A 152 4.83 -29.71 8.93
N THR A 153 3.91 -30.07 8.03
CA THR A 153 2.95 -29.12 7.43
C THR A 153 2.12 -28.44 8.53
N ARG A 154 1.56 -29.22 9.47
CA ARG A 154 0.78 -28.66 10.58
C ARG A 154 1.61 -27.70 11.44
N ARG A 155 2.82 -28.12 11.83
CA ARG A 155 3.74 -27.31 12.64
C ARG A 155 4.07 -25.96 11.98
N VAL A 156 4.30 -25.96 10.66
CA VAL A 156 4.62 -24.74 9.91
C VAL A 156 3.39 -23.85 9.77
N LEU A 157 2.21 -24.42 9.48
CA LEU A 157 0.96 -23.68 9.41
C LEU A 157 0.59 -23.03 10.75
N GLU A 158 0.65 -23.76 11.86
CA GLU A 158 0.36 -23.23 13.21
C GLU A 158 1.24 -22.01 13.51
N LYS A 159 2.55 -22.10 13.27
CA LYS A 159 3.48 -20.97 13.43
C LYS A 159 3.13 -19.77 12.54
N ALA A 160 2.73 -20.00 11.29
CA ALA A 160 2.34 -18.91 10.40
C ALA A 160 1.02 -18.26 10.82
N PHE A 161 0.04 -19.05 11.26
CA PHE A 161 -1.22 -18.54 11.81
C PHE A 161 -1.03 -17.85 13.15
N GLU A 162 0.00 -18.12 13.93
CA GLU A 162 0.36 -17.32 15.10
C GLU A 162 0.98 -15.99 14.69
N ALA A 163 1.88 -16.01 13.70
CA ALA A 163 2.72 -14.86 13.36
C ALA A 163 2.10 -13.82 12.40
N ALA A 164 1.05 -14.17 11.65
CA ALA A 164 0.52 -13.32 10.58
C ALA A 164 -1.01 -13.24 10.54
N ASP A 165 -1.54 -12.25 9.82
CA ASP A 165 -2.98 -12.06 9.56
C ASP A 165 -3.39 -12.68 8.21
N VAL A 166 -2.44 -12.70 7.27
CA VAL A 166 -2.57 -13.29 5.94
C VAL A 166 -1.48 -14.34 5.78
N ILE A 167 -1.85 -15.56 5.45
CA ILE A 167 -0.92 -16.65 5.22
C ILE A 167 -1.02 -17.05 3.76
N ILE A 168 0.12 -17.22 3.10
CA ILE A 168 0.21 -17.60 1.70
C ILE A 168 1.12 -18.83 1.62
N SER A 169 0.60 -19.94 1.12
CA SER A 169 1.40 -21.12 0.81
C SER A 169 1.55 -21.30 -0.70
N THR A 170 2.64 -21.92 -1.15
CA THR A 170 2.76 -22.45 -2.52
C THR A 170 3.14 -23.92 -2.52
N GLY A 171 2.71 -24.65 -3.55
CA GLY A 171 2.87 -26.10 -3.60
C GLY A 171 1.77 -26.82 -2.82
N GLY A 172 1.76 -28.16 -2.83
CA GLY A 172 0.83 -28.99 -2.05
C GLY A 172 -0.65 -28.98 -2.49
N VAL A 173 -1.08 -28.06 -3.36
CA VAL A 173 -2.51 -27.80 -3.70
C VAL A 173 -3.08 -28.61 -4.87
N SER A 174 -2.42 -29.69 -5.28
CA SER A 174 -2.81 -30.46 -6.48
C SER A 174 -3.77 -31.63 -6.17
N MET A 175 -4.15 -32.38 -7.20
CA MET A 175 -5.04 -33.55 -7.14
C MET A 175 -4.43 -34.79 -6.46
N GLY A 176 -3.28 -34.65 -5.81
CA GLY A 176 -2.58 -35.78 -5.20
C GLY A 176 -3.32 -36.34 -3.99
N GLU A 177 -3.19 -37.64 -3.73
CA GLU A 177 -3.83 -38.35 -2.62
C GLU A 177 -3.36 -37.87 -1.22
N VAL A 178 -2.40 -36.94 -1.16
CA VAL A 178 -1.75 -36.43 0.06
C VAL A 178 -1.62 -34.90 0.03
N ASP A 179 -2.72 -34.16 -0.20
CA ASP A 179 -2.74 -32.70 0.06
C ASP A 179 -2.72 -32.45 1.58
N CYS A 180 -1.51 -32.43 2.15
CA CYS A 180 -1.27 -32.18 3.57
C CYS A 180 -1.80 -30.82 4.02
N VAL A 181 -1.70 -29.79 3.15
CA VAL A 181 -2.13 -28.43 3.48
C VAL A 181 -3.63 -28.40 3.73
N LYS A 182 -4.42 -28.93 2.78
CA LYS A 182 -5.87 -28.96 2.91
C LYS A 182 -6.34 -29.75 4.11
N ARG A 183 -5.73 -30.91 4.38
CA ARG A 183 -6.07 -31.73 5.56
C ARG A 183 -5.72 -31.01 6.86
N CYS A 184 -4.52 -30.43 6.96
CA CYS A 184 -4.12 -29.67 8.14
C CYS A 184 -5.06 -28.49 8.40
N LEU A 185 -5.47 -27.76 7.36
CA LEU A 185 -6.45 -26.67 7.50
C LEU A 185 -7.77 -27.17 8.09
N ILE A 186 -8.31 -28.28 7.58
CA ILE A 186 -9.55 -28.88 8.10
C ILE A 186 -9.36 -29.31 9.56
N ASP A 187 -8.25 -29.98 9.89
CA ASP A 187 -7.94 -30.45 11.25
C ASP A 187 -7.69 -29.29 12.23
N MET A 188 -7.32 -28.12 11.72
CA MET A 188 -7.19 -26.88 12.50
C MET A 188 -8.52 -26.13 12.65
N GLY A 189 -9.60 -26.62 12.02
CA GLY A 189 -10.92 -25.99 12.04
C GLY A 189 -11.05 -24.80 11.09
N ALA A 190 -10.20 -24.71 10.06
CA ALA A 190 -10.32 -23.66 9.06
C ALA A 190 -11.51 -23.92 8.13
N GLU A 191 -12.22 -22.85 7.77
CA GLU A 191 -13.26 -22.89 6.76
C GLU A 191 -12.65 -22.71 5.38
N ILE A 192 -12.82 -23.69 4.50
CA ILE A 192 -12.38 -23.61 3.10
C ILE A 192 -13.53 -23.07 2.25
N HIS A 193 -13.34 -21.88 1.68
CA HIS A 193 -14.34 -21.20 0.86
C HIS A 193 -14.37 -21.72 -0.57
N PHE A 194 -13.19 -21.98 -1.14
CA PHE A 194 -13.04 -22.64 -2.43
C PHE A 194 -11.67 -23.30 -2.53
N GLY A 195 -11.56 -24.34 -3.37
CA GLY A 195 -10.30 -25.02 -3.67
C GLY A 195 -9.94 -25.06 -5.16
N ARG A 196 -10.77 -24.46 -6.01
CA ARG A 196 -10.52 -24.32 -7.45
C ARG A 196 -11.13 -23.05 -7.99
N VAL A 197 -10.49 -22.49 -9.00
CA VAL A 197 -10.97 -21.30 -9.70
C VAL A 197 -10.98 -21.54 -11.21
N ASN A 198 -12.01 -21.00 -11.88
CA ASN A 198 -12.09 -21.02 -13.34
C ASN A 198 -11.16 -19.95 -13.96
N MET A 199 -9.86 -20.25 -13.98
CA MET A 199 -8.83 -19.34 -14.50
C MET A 199 -7.63 -20.09 -15.10
N LYS A 200 -6.82 -19.37 -15.86
CA LYS A 200 -5.54 -19.84 -16.37
C LYS A 200 -4.48 -18.71 -16.36
N PRO A 201 -3.26 -18.97 -15.87
CA PRO A 201 -2.91 -20.06 -14.95
C PRO A 201 -3.66 -19.92 -13.61
N GLY A 202 -3.60 -20.92 -12.70
CA GLY A 202 -4.12 -20.73 -11.32
C GLY A 202 -5.25 -21.63 -10.83
N LYS A 203 -5.70 -22.60 -11.63
CA LYS A 203 -6.84 -23.48 -11.31
C LYS A 203 -6.87 -24.02 -9.86
N PRO A 204 -5.78 -24.55 -9.27
CA PRO A 204 -5.83 -25.17 -7.93
C PRO A 204 -5.74 -24.18 -6.76
N THR A 205 -5.99 -22.89 -6.96
CA THR A 205 -5.95 -21.91 -5.87
C THR A 205 -7.02 -22.21 -4.83
N THR A 206 -6.62 -22.23 -3.56
CA THR A 206 -7.52 -22.42 -2.41
C THR A 206 -7.55 -21.17 -1.55
N PHE A 207 -8.73 -20.83 -1.03
CA PHE A 207 -8.93 -19.78 -0.05
C PHE A 207 -9.62 -20.34 1.19
N ALA A 208 -9.09 -20.01 2.36
CA ALA A 208 -9.62 -20.45 3.64
C ALA A 208 -9.52 -19.34 4.70
N THR A 209 -10.31 -19.48 5.77
CA THR A 209 -10.27 -18.61 6.93
C THR A 209 -10.16 -19.40 8.22
N LEU A 210 -9.39 -18.90 9.18
CA LEU A 210 -9.25 -19.49 10.50
C LEU A 210 -9.09 -18.36 11.53
N ASN A 211 -9.97 -18.31 12.53
CA ASN A 211 -9.89 -17.33 13.64
C ASN A 211 -9.75 -15.86 13.17
N GLY A 212 -10.47 -15.48 12.12
CA GLY A 212 -10.42 -14.12 11.54
C GLY A 212 -9.20 -13.85 10.64
N LYS A 213 -8.29 -14.81 10.50
CA LYS A 213 -7.13 -14.76 9.61
C LYS A 213 -7.45 -15.42 8.28
N ILE A 214 -6.78 -14.97 7.22
CA ILE A 214 -7.00 -15.46 5.86
C ILE A 214 -5.83 -16.29 5.36
N PHE A 215 -6.12 -17.32 4.58
CA PHE A 215 -5.14 -18.24 4.02
C PHE A 215 -5.37 -18.42 2.52
N PHE A 216 -4.29 -18.29 1.75
CA PHE A 216 -4.27 -18.61 0.32
C PHE A 216 -3.28 -19.73 0.05
N ALA A 217 -3.74 -20.79 -0.59
CA ALA A 217 -2.91 -21.85 -1.11
C ALA A 217 -2.76 -21.65 -2.62
N LEU A 218 -1.60 -21.20 -3.06
CA LEU A 218 -1.31 -20.88 -4.44
C LEU A 218 -0.65 -22.08 -5.17
N PRO A 219 -0.79 -22.19 -6.51
CA PRO A 219 -0.15 -23.26 -7.25
C PRO A 219 1.38 -23.23 -7.14
N GLY A 220 2.03 -24.39 -7.18
CA GLY A 220 3.50 -24.48 -7.10
C GLY A 220 4.25 -23.96 -8.34
N ASN A 221 3.58 -23.84 -9.50
CA ASN A 221 4.20 -23.25 -10.69
C ASN A 221 4.43 -21.74 -10.48
N PRO A 222 5.65 -21.20 -10.69
CA PRO A 222 5.96 -19.80 -10.34
C PRO A 222 5.09 -18.73 -11.01
N VAL A 223 4.85 -18.86 -12.32
CA VAL A 223 3.97 -17.92 -13.04
C VAL A 223 2.56 -17.97 -12.47
N SER A 224 2.06 -19.19 -12.21
CA SER A 224 0.74 -19.39 -11.63
C SER A 224 0.63 -18.79 -10.23
N ALA A 225 1.65 -18.95 -9.39
CA ALA A 225 1.72 -18.40 -8.04
C ALA A 225 1.64 -16.87 -8.08
N MET A 226 2.46 -16.22 -8.93
CA MET A 226 2.51 -14.77 -9.02
C MET A 226 1.20 -14.17 -9.55
N VAL A 227 0.62 -14.78 -10.58
CA VAL A 227 -0.71 -14.38 -11.10
C VAL A 227 -1.76 -14.48 -10.00
N CYS A 228 -1.82 -15.61 -9.29
CA CYS A 228 -2.82 -15.79 -8.23
C CYS A 228 -2.58 -14.87 -7.03
N PHE A 229 -1.32 -14.55 -6.70
CA PHE A 229 -0.99 -13.55 -5.71
C PHE A 229 -1.57 -12.17 -6.06
N HIS A 230 -1.40 -11.72 -7.30
CA HIS A 230 -1.94 -10.43 -7.74
C HIS A 230 -3.47 -10.41 -7.87
N VAL A 231 -4.07 -11.53 -8.29
CA VAL A 231 -5.52 -11.63 -8.47
C VAL A 231 -6.26 -11.79 -7.13
N PHE A 232 -5.69 -12.50 -6.14
CA PHE A 232 -6.38 -12.81 -4.88
C PHE A 232 -5.73 -12.20 -3.64
N ALA A 233 -4.44 -12.43 -3.41
CA ALA A 233 -3.78 -12.01 -2.18
C ALA A 233 -3.59 -10.48 -2.10
N THR A 234 -3.17 -9.84 -3.19
CA THR A 234 -3.00 -8.39 -3.28
C THR A 234 -4.28 -7.62 -2.94
N PRO A 235 -5.45 -7.89 -3.56
CA PRO A 235 -6.68 -7.19 -3.20
C PRO A 235 -7.16 -7.51 -1.79
N ALA A 236 -6.93 -8.71 -1.27
CA ALA A 236 -7.25 -9.04 0.12
C ALA A 236 -6.40 -8.22 1.11
N VAL A 237 -5.07 -8.16 0.90
CA VAL A 237 -4.15 -7.35 1.72
C VAL A 237 -4.52 -5.86 1.63
N ARG A 238 -4.81 -5.33 0.45
CA ARG A 238 -5.23 -3.93 0.28
C ARG A 238 -6.58 -3.63 0.94
N LYS A 239 -7.52 -4.57 0.90
CA LYS A 239 -8.80 -4.46 1.59
C LYS A 239 -8.62 -4.37 3.10
N LEU A 240 -7.77 -5.23 3.69
CA LEU A 240 -7.43 -5.19 5.11
C LEU A 240 -6.75 -3.88 5.52
N ARG A 241 -6.05 -3.22 4.58
CA ARG A 241 -5.45 -1.89 4.79
C ARG A 241 -6.40 -0.72 4.58
N GLY A 242 -7.62 -0.96 4.10
CA GLY A 242 -8.56 0.08 3.72
C GLY A 242 -8.09 0.95 2.54
N VAL A 243 -7.27 0.42 1.64
CA VAL A 243 -6.76 1.15 0.46
C VAL A 243 -7.56 0.77 -0.78
N ALA A 244 -7.96 1.77 -1.56
CA ALA A 244 -8.55 1.60 -2.89
C ALA A 244 -7.65 2.23 -3.98
N PRO A 245 -7.63 1.67 -5.21
CA PRO A 245 -8.32 0.47 -5.66
C PRO A 245 -7.70 -0.82 -5.09
N LEU A 246 -8.53 -1.86 -4.93
CA LEU A 246 -8.09 -3.14 -4.36
C LEU A 246 -7.15 -3.89 -5.31
N GLY A 247 -7.47 -3.93 -6.60
CA GLY A 247 -6.66 -4.62 -7.61
C GLY A 247 -5.54 -3.76 -8.19
N LEU A 248 -4.74 -4.36 -9.07
CA LEU A 248 -3.81 -3.62 -9.91
C LEU A 248 -4.59 -2.70 -10.88
N PRO A 249 -4.00 -1.56 -11.30
CA PRO A 249 -4.61 -0.70 -12.31
C PRO A 249 -4.92 -1.49 -13.59
N THR A 250 -6.11 -1.31 -14.14
CA THR A 250 -6.52 -1.93 -15.41
C THR A 250 -6.67 -0.85 -16.47
N VAL A 251 -6.08 -1.09 -17.64
CA VAL A 251 -6.15 -0.19 -18.80
C VAL A 251 -6.63 -0.96 -20.02
N LYS A 252 -7.29 -0.28 -20.95
CA LYS A 252 -7.63 -0.85 -22.25
C LYS A 252 -6.46 -0.66 -23.21
N ALA A 253 -6.10 -1.69 -23.95
CA ALA A 253 -5.04 -1.66 -24.94
C ALA A 253 -5.43 -2.46 -26.19
N THR A 254 -4.81 -2.13 -27.32
CA THR A 254 -4.92 -2.90 -28.57
C THR A 254 -3.71 -3.81 -28.69
N VAL A 255 -3.93 -5.11 -28.92
CA VAL A 255 -2.85 -6.07 -29.13
C VAL A 255 -2.17 -5.81 -30.48
N SER A 256 -0.84 -5.88 -30.52
CA SER A 256 -0.04 -5.69 -31.74
C SER A 256 0.21 -6.98 -32.52
N HIS A 257 -0.17 -8.14 -31.95
CA HIS A 257 0.01 -9.46 -32.51
C HIS A 257 -1.18 -10.35 -32.12
N ASP A 258 -1.38 -11.45 -32.84
CA ASP A 258 -2.43 -12.41 -32.51
C ASP A 258 -2.19 -13.08 -31.16
N VAL A 259 -3.20 -13.04 -30.29
CA VAL A 259 -3.18 -13.74 -28.99
C VAL A 259 -4.13 -14.93 -29.08
N ARG A 260 -3.58 -16.14 -28.96
CA ARG A 260 -4.39 -17.35 -28.91
C ARG A 260 -4.99 -17.52 -27.52
N LEU A 261 -6.28 -17.23 -27.42
CA LEU A 261 -7.02 -17.36 -26.17
C LEU A 261 -7.37 -18.83 -25.88
N ASP A 262 -7.31 -19.20 -24.61
CA ASP A 262 -7.94 -20.41 -24.09
C ASP A 262 -9.46 -20.34 -24.24
N ARG A 263 -10.09 -21.40 -24.76
CA ARG A 263 -11.54 -21.43 -25.02
C ARG A 263 -12.37 -21.77 -23.79
N GLU A 264 -11.76 -22.39 -22.78
CA GLU A 264 -12.46 -22.91 -21.62
C GLU A 264 -12.37 -21.95 -20.43
N ARG A 265 -11.23 -21.28 -20.27
CA ARG A 265 -10.91 -20.51 -19.07
C ARG A 265 -10.41 -19.11 -19.40
N PRO A 266 -10.86 -18.08 -18.67
CA PRO A 266 -10.24 -16.76 -18.72
C PRO A 266 -8.73 -16.86 -18.43
N GLU A 267 -7.93 -16.30 -19.34
CA GLU A 267 -6.48 -16.39 -19.31
C GLU A 267 -5.87 -15.04 -18.95
N TYR A 268 -4.94 -15.07 -17.99
CA TYR A 268 -4.09 -13.95 -17.61
C TYR A 268 -2.75 -14.14 -18.36
N HIS A 269 -2.70 -13.61 -19.59
CA HIS A 269 -1.52 -13.60 -20.46
C HIS A 269 -0.42 -12.68 -19.93
#